data_AF-A0A7Y4ZQD4-F1
#
_entry.id   AF-A0A7Y4ZQD4-F1
#
_cell.length_a   1.000
_cell.length_b   1.000
_cell.length_c   1.000
_cell.angle_alpha   90.00
_cell.angle_beta   90.00
_cell.angle_gamma   90.00
#
_symmetry.space_group_name_H-M   'P 1'
#
loop_
_entity.id
_entity.type
_entity.pdbx_description
1 polymer ?
#
loop_
_entity_poly.entity_id
_entity_poly.type
_entity_poly.pdbx_seq_one_letter_code
_entity_poly.pdbx_strand_id
1 'polypeptide(L)'
;MSTPQTILTLDGPVEIYTAVDTLRTVKFSVPQSGRYRIGFAPARQSGVDGSVLIAQPQVERDDGKAPVPYQSTDSAGLTAQSNCASSPQELRSRFTRRCETTAGKPGFGRCFYEANQTFVLDTQALSVNGTSLADKLAAENFNYRHVDLAVNLVGTGLRSCDENPTPDCYANGTLEYDIVHEANQVGIVGYDREARRFDFGEGAIRHGKALTAERYLTLPLSGADTSLLSGTGITKTELRGRPLDGRYRVRIYESPALRWSNLEDIQLMIRYRYWSRVTSPTP
;
A
#
# COMPACT_ATOMS: atom_id res chain seq x y z
N MET A 1 15.80 11.82 39.10
CA MET A 1 14.47 11.21 38.89
C MET A 1 13.50 12.31 38.53
N SER A 2 12.78 12.17 37.39
CA SER A 2 11.53 12.83 36.94
C SER A 2 11.35 14.35 37.19
N THR A 3 11.00 15.23 36.25
CA THR A 3 10.27 15.11 34.97
C THR A 3 10.39 16.46 34.25
N PRO A 4 10.48 16.56 32.92
CA PRO A 4 10.22 17.83 32.24
C PRO A 4 8.71 17.99 32.09
N GLN A 5 8.10 18.89 32.86
CA GLN A 5 6.80 19.47 32.48
C GLN A 5 7.04 20.84 31.87
N THR A 6 6.85 20.93 30.55
CA THR A 6 6.66 22.21 29.88
C THR A 6 5.31 22.18 29.21
N ILE A 7 4.30 22.54 30.01
CA ILE A 7 2.96 22.92 29.55
C ILE A 7 3.10 24.28 28.87
N LEU A 8 2.56 24.43 27.67
CA LEU A 8 2.36 25.74 27.05
C LEU A 8 1.10 25.70 26.19
N THR A 9 0.12 26.47 26.64
CA THR A 9 -1.22 26.70 26.11
C THR A 9 -1.16 27.55 24.83
N LEU A 10 -2.07 27.30 23.89
CA LEU A 10 -2.30 28.16 22.73
C LEU A 10 -3.40 29.18 23.08
N ASP A 11 -3.06 30.47 23.03
CA ASP A 11 -4.05 31.56 22.99
C ASP A 11 -4.37 31.88 21.53
N GLY A 12 -5.51 31.38 21.06
CA GLY A 12 -6.08 31.66 19.74
C GLY A 12 -7.03 30.54 19.29
N PRO A 13 -8.12 30.84 18.56
CA PRO A 13 -9.06 29.82 18.10
C PRO A 13 -8.38 28.90 17.09
N VAL A 14 -8.14 27.65 17.48
CA VAL A 14 -7.77 26.57 16.57
C VAL A 14 -9.04 25.85 16.18
N GLU A 15 -9.43 25.94 14.90
CA GLU A 15 -10.52 25.12 14.37
C GLU A 15 -10.04 23.66 14.26
N ILE A 16 -10.68 22.79 15.03
CA ILE A 16 -10.42 21.35 15.04
C ILE A 16 -11.34 20.71 14.02
N TYR A 17 -10.76 20.19 12.94
CA TYR A 17 -11.50 19.46 11.91
C TYR A 17 -11.50 17.96 12.21
N THR A 18 -12.67 17.37 12.40
CA THR A 18 -12.85 15.92 12.58
C THR A 18 -13.46 15.30 11.33
N ALA A 19 -12.86 14.23 10.82
CA ALA A 19 -13.54 13.22 9.99
C ALA A 19 -12.64 12.04 9.64
N VAL A 20 -13.29 10.88 9.59
CA VAL A 20 -12.73 9.57 9.22
C VAL A 20 -12.69 9.47 7.68
N ASP A 21 -11.65 8.84 7.12
CA ASP A 21 -11.52 8.35 5.74
C ASP A 21 -11.12 9.27 4.56
N THR A 22 -10.69 10.53 4.77
CA THR A 22 -10.11 11.34 3.67
C THR A 22 -8.76 11.97 4.06
N LEU A 23 -7.85 12.07 3.08
CA LEU A 23 -6.63 12.87 3.20
C LEU A 23 -7.05 14.31 3.58
N ARG A 24 -6.68 14.76 4.78
CA ARG A 24 -6.93 16.13 5.23
C ARG A 24 -5.67 16.96 5.01
N THR A 25 -5.77 17.94 4.12
CA THR A 25 -4.82 19.05 4.10
C THR A 25 -5.31 20.10 5.08
N VAL A 26 -4.56 20.34 6.16
CA VAL A 26 -4.82 21.45 7.07
C VAL A 26 -3.98 22.63 6.60
N LYS A 27 -4.64 23.71 6.20
CA LYS A 27 -3.97 24.97 5.87
C LYS A 27 -3.98 25.88 7.09
N PHE A 28 -2.85 26.48 7.39
CA PHE A 28 -2.73 27.50 8.43
C PHE A 28 -1.83 28.63 7.92
N SER A 29 -2.08 29.84 8.39
CA SER A 29 -1.26 31.01 8.07
C SER A 29 -0.24 31.24 9.18
N VAL A 30 0.99 31.54 8.79
CA VAL A 30 2.09 31.92 9.70
C VAL A 30 2.31 33.43 9.57
N PRO A 31 1.65 34.26 10.39
CA PRO A 31 1.64 35.72 10.20
C PRO A 31 2.97 36.39 10.56
N GLN A 32 3.83 35.72 11.34
CA GLN A 32 5.12 36.22 11.78
C GLN A 32 6.14 35.08 11.88
N SER A 33 7.43 35.40 11.78
CA SER A 33 8.49 34.42 12.02
C SER A 33 8.45 33.95 13.47
N GLY A 34 8.38 32.65 13.71
CA GLY A 34 8.29 32.09 15.06
C GLY A 34 8.26 30.56 15.08
N ARG A 35 8.20 29.99 16.28
CA ARG A 35 8.01 28.55 16.49
C ARG A 35 6.52 28.26 16.67
N TYR A 36 5.99 27.34 15.89
CA TYR A 36 4.60 26.91 15.93
C TYR A 36 4.52 25.43 16.32
N ARG A 37 3.41 25.03 16.96
CA ARG A 37 3.11 23.63 17.26
C ARG A 37 1.83 23.24 16.53
N ILE A 38 1.90 22.11 15.82
CA ILE A 38 0.73 21.47 15.22
C ILE A 38 0.44 20.23 16.05
N GLY A 39 -0.71 20.26 16.73
CA GLY A 39 -1.20 19.12 17.49
C GLY A 39 -2.19 18.32 16.66
N PHE A 40 -2.24 17.02 16.91
CA PHE A 40 -3.29 16.15 16.41
C PHE A 40 -3.95 15.49 17.61
N ALA A 41 -5.27 15.46 17.60
CA ALA A 41 -6.05 14.84 18.65
C ALA A 41 -7.11 13.92 18.01
N PRO A 42 -7.46 12.80 18.66
CA PRO A 42 -8.55 11.96 18.19
C PRO A 42 -9.86 12.75 18.19
N ALA A 43 -10.70 12.50 17.19
CA ALA A 43 -12.03 13.07 17.13
C ALA A 43 -12.90 12.48 18.26
N ARG A 44 -13.33 13.31 19.21
CA ARG A 44 -14.32 12.92 20.21
C ARG A 44 -15.72 12.94 19.60
N GLN A 45 -16.08 11.92 18.83
CA GLN A 45 -17.49 11.64 18.54
C GLN A 45 -17.90 10.41 19.35
N SER A 46 -18.96 10.53 20.15
CA SER A 46 -19.63 9.44 20.89
C SER A 46 -18.90 8.76 22.07
N GLY A 47 -17.84 9.33 22.62
CA GLY A 47 -17.25 8.83 23.89
C GLY A 47 -16.38 7.56 23.76
N VAL A 48 -16.05 7.16 22.54
CA VAL A 48 -15.01 6.16 22.26
C VAL A 48 -13.85 6.87 21.58
N ASP A 49 -12.69 6.88 22.23
CA ASP A 49 -11.47 7.44 21.64
C ASP A 49 -11.00 6.52 20.49
N GLY A 50 -11.21 6.94 19.25
CA GLY A 50 -10.52 6.34 18.11
C GLY A 50 -9.03 6.66 18.19
N SER A 51 -8.15 5.67 18.04
CA SER A 51 -6.70 5.93 18.00
C SER A 51 -6.27 6.29 16.58
N VAL A 52 -5.66 7.46 16.38
CA VAL A 52 -5.05 7.86 15.11
C VAL A 52 -3.54 7.85 15.29
N LEU A 53 -2.83 7.06 14.49
CA LEU A 53 -1.36 7.08 14.47
C LEU A 53 -0.89 8.08 13.42
N ILE A 54 -0.24 9.13 13.88
CA ILE A 54 0.23 10.23 13.03
C ILE A 54 1.74 10.27 13.13
N ALA A 55 2.41 9.75 12.12
CA ALA A 55 3.85 9.70 12.05
C ALA A 55 4.35 10.72 11.04
N GLN A 56 5.10 11.72 11.54
CA GLN A 56 5.75 12.79 10.78
C GLN A 56 4.80 13.54 9.82
N PRO A 57 3.89 14.36 10.37
CA PRO A 57 3.13 15.31 9.56
C PRO A 57 4.10 16.26 8.85
N GLN A 58 3.89 16.45 7.54
CA GLN A 58 4.67 17.39 6.76
C GLN A 58 4.00 18.76 6.80
N VAL A 59 4.80 19.79 7.00
CA VAL A 59 4.41 21.18 6.75
C VAL A 59 4.99 21.56 5.40
N GLU A 60 4.12 21.84 4.44
CA GLU A 60 4.51 22.38 3.15
C GLU A 60 4.14 23.85 3.10
N ARG A 61 4.99 24.66 2.46
CA ARG A 61 4.62 26.03 2.11
C ARG A 61 3.65 25.92 0.94
N ASP A 62 2.40 26.28 1.17
CA ASP A 62 1.41 26.46 0.10
C ASP A 62 1.77 27.71 -0.70
N ASP A 63 2.39 27.53 -1.86
CA ASP A 63 2.69 28.61 -2.81
C ASP A 63 1.56 28.82 -3.82
N GLY A 64 0.39 28.20 -3.60
CA GLY A 64 -0.76 28.25 -4.49
C GLY A 64 -0.58 27.40 -5.76
N LYS A 65 0.55 26.71 -5.92
CA LYS A 65 0.75 25.77 -7.02
C LYS A 65 0.36 24.39 -6.53
N ALA A 66 -0.59 23.77 -7.24
CA ALA A 66 -0.81 22.34 -7.04
C ALA A 66 0.52 21.61 -7.30
N PRO A 67 0.84 20.54 -6.54
CA PRO A 67 1.96 19.67 -6.86
C PRO A 67 1.91 19.34 -8.35
N VAL A 68 2.97 19.66 -9.07
CA VAL A 68 3.04 19.37 -10.50
C VAL A 68 2.85 17.85 -10.69
N PRO A 69 2.01 17.41 -11.64
CA PRO A 69 1.93 16.02 -12.01
C PRO A 69 3.34 15.47 -12.29
N TYR A 70 3.56 14.20 -11.97
CA TYR A 70 4.82 13.50 -12.20
C TYR A 70 5.40 13.84 -13.58
N GLN A 71 6.70 14.13 -13.63
CA GLN A 71 7.40 14.20 -14.91
C GLN A 71 7.30 12.81 -15.56
N SER A 72 6.72 12.80 -16.77
CA SER A 72 6.73 11.62 -17.62
C SER A 72 8.17 11.20 -17.82
N THR A 73 8.52 9.97 -17.47
CA THR A 73 9.76 9.38 -17.95
C THR A 73 9.51 8.92 -19.39
N ASP A 74 10.47 9.12 -20.30
CA ASP A 74 10.40 8.59 -21.67
C ASP A 74 10.55 7.04 -21.72
N SER A 75 10.41 6.37 -20.57
CA SER A 75 10.55 4.94 -20.42
C SER A 75 9.37 4.21 -21.07
N ALA A 76 9.60 3.62 -22.24
CA ALA A 76 8.68 2.68 -22.85
C ALA A 76 8.73 1.34 -22.09
N GLY A 77 7.75 1.09 -21.22
CA GLY A 77 7.41 -0.24 -20.72
C GLY A 77 8.55 -1.00 -20.01
N LEU A 78 8.83 -0.68 -18.75
CA LEU A 78 9.71 -1.50 -17.91
C LEU A 78 8.89 -2.50 -17.09
N THR A 79 8.92 -3.77 -17.49
CA THR A 79 8.49 -4.86 -16.60
C THR A 79 9.68 -5.27 -15.76
N ALA A 80 9.76 -4.75 -14.55
CA ALA A 80 10.81 -5.17 -13.62
C ALA A 80 10.31 -6.40 -12.85
N GLN A 81 10.71 -7.59 -13.30
CA GLN A 81 10.58 -8.82 -12.53
C GLN A 81 11.68 -8.87 -11.45
N SER A 82 11.45 -9.54 -10.33
CA SER A 82 12.57 -9.82 -9.42
C SER A 82 13.49 -10.85 -10.10
N ASN A 83 14.80 -10.72 -9.95
CA ASN A 83 15.80 -11.65 -10.52
C ASN A 83 15.68 -13.09 -9.97
N CYS A 84 14.76 -13.33 -9.04
CA CYS A 84 14.29 -14.66 -8.72
C CYS A 84 13.28 -15.09 -9.78
N ALA A 85 13.74 -15.43 -10.98
CA ALA A 85 12.91 -16.10 -11.98
C ALA A 85 12.59 -17.51 -11.48
N SER A 86 11.65 -17.61 -10.54
CA SER A 86 11.10 -18.88 -10.10
C SER A 86 10.16 -19.38 -11.17
N SER A 87 10.31 -20.64 -11.58
CA SER A 87 9.33 -21.28 -12.46
C SER A 87 7.92 -21.16 -11.85
N PRO A 88 6.83 -21.14 -12.66
CA PRO A 88 5.47 -21.16 -12.13
C PRO A 88 5.23 -22.24 -11.07
N GLN A 89 5.84 -23.42 -11.23
CA GLN A 89 5.78 -24.52 -10.27
C GLN A 89 6.44 -24.16 -8.93
N GLU A 90 7.61 -23.51 -8.98
CA GLU A 90 8.33 -23.05 -7.79
C GLU A 90 7.60 -21.90 -7.10
N LEU A 91 6.97 -20.98 -7.83
CA LEU A 91 6.11 -19.97 -7.22
C LEU A 91 4.97 -20.65 -6.43
N ARG A 92 4.25 -21.56 -7.06
CA ARG A 92 3.11 -22.25 -6.42
C ARG A 92 3.53 -23.10 -5.22
N SER A 93 4.73 -23.68 -5.23
CA SER A 93 5.24 -24.45 -4.07
C SER A 93 5.52 -23.58 -2.83
N ARG A 94 5.63 -22.26 -3.02
CA ARG A 94 5.70 -21.28 -1.92
C ARG A 94 4.35 -20.94 -1.31
N PHE A 95 3.27 -21.60 -1.73
CA PHE A 95 1.95 -21.47 -1.12
C PHE A 95 1.51 -22.79 -0.49
N THR A 96 0.86 -22.70 0.67
CA THR A 96 0.20 -23.84 1.30
C THR A 96 -1.31 -23.66 1.20
N ARG A 97 -2.00 -24.69 0.70
CA ARG A 97 -3.46 -24.75 0.75
C ARG A 97 -3.91 -25.02 2.18
N ARG A 98 -4.78 -24.17 2.71
CA ARG A 98 -5.39 -24.30 4.06
C ARG A 98 -6.90 -24.14 3.93
N CYS A 99 -7.64 -24.69 4.88
CA CYS A 99 -9.08 -24.53 4.96
C CYS A 99 -9.45 -24.13 6.38
N GLU A 100 -10.15 -23.00 6.52
CA GLU A 100 -10.67 -22.53 7.81
C GLU A 100 -11.91 -23.34 8.16
N THR A 101 -11.95 -24.01 9.32
CA THR A 101 -13.19 -24.65 9.77
C THR A 101 -14.09 -23.60 10.44
N THR A 102 -15.35 -23.49 10.01
CA THR A 102 -16.33 -22.67 10.73
C THR A 102 -16.72 -23.39 12.01
N ALA A 103 -16.37 -22.82 13.17
CA ALA A 103 -16.79 -23.20 14.53
C ALA A 103 -17.42 -24.61 14.67
N GLY A 104 -16.60 -25.66 14.58
CA GLY A 104 -17.00 -27.03 14.87
C GLY A 104 -17.72 -27.80 13.75
N LYS A 105 -17.83 -27.28 12.53
CA LYS A 105 -18.36 -28.01 11.37
C LYS A 105 -17.26 -28.35 10.36
N PRO A 106 -16.76 -29.60 10.34
CA PRO A 106 -15.87 -30.07 9.27
C PRO A 106 -16.58 -29.91 7.91
N GLY A 107 -15.88 -29.38 6.90
CA GLY A 107 -16.37 -29.31 5.52
C GLY A 107 -17.14 -28.05 5.11
N PHE A 108 -17.45 -27.12 6.02
CA PHE A 108 -18.12 -25.83 5.70
C PHE A 108 -17.16 -24.64 5.62
N GLY A 109 -15.87 -24.94 5.47
CA GLY A 109 -14.80 -23.97 5.50
C GLY A 109 -14.46 -23.35 4.16
N ARG A 110 -14.02 -22.08 4.16
CA ARG A 110 -13.36 -21.49 2.99
C ARG A 110 -11.92 -21.97 2.94
N CYS A 111 -11.54 -22.53 1.79
CA CYS A 111 -10.16 -22.89 1.51
C CYS A 111 -9.44 -21.75 0.79
N PHE A 112 -8.13 -21.67 0.98
CA PHE A 112 -7.28 -20.64 0.40
C PHE A 112 -5.84 -21.13 0.25
N TYR A 113 -5.09 -20.47 -0.63
CA TYR A 113 -3.65 -20.63 -0.80
C TYR A 113 -2.96 -19.45 -0.13
N GLU A 114 -2.15 -19.71 0.89
CA GLU A 114 -1.42 -18.67 1.63
C GLU A 114 0.08 -18.79 1.39
N ALA A 115 0.74 -17.66 1.14
CA ALA A 115 2.18 -17.62 0.96
C ALA A 115 2.89 -18.12 2.24
N ASN A 116 3.81 -19.06 2.09
CA ASN A 116 4.58 -19.68 3.16
C ASN A 116 5.57 -18.69 3.81
N GLN A 117 5.96 -17.67 3.05
CA GLN A 117 6.87 -16.62 3.47
C GLN A 117 6.27 -15.26 3.13
N THR A 118 6.65 -14.26 3.91
CA THR A 118 6.35 -12.87 3.58
C THR A 118 7.37 -12.36 2.57
N PHE A 119 6.92 -11.50 1.64
CA PHE A 119 7.86 -10.72 0.85
C PHE A 119 8.14 -9.40 1.57
N VAL A 120 9.39 -8.95 1.50
CA VAL A 120 9.84 -7.73 2.17
C VAL A 120 9.98 -6.64 1.12
N LEU A 121 9.34 -5.50 1.36
CA LEU A 121 9.64 -4.26 0.66
C LEU A 121 10.50 -3.42 1.60
N ASP A 122 11.72 -3.14 1.17
CA ASP A 122 12.67 -2.28 1.88
C ASP A 122 13.12 -1.15 0.94
N THR A 123 12.54 0.02 1.12
CA THR A 123 12.85 1.22 0.34
C THR A 123 14.17 1.86 0.75
N GLN A 124 14.75 1.52 1.90
CA GLN A 124 16.11 1.98 2.23
C GLN A 124 17.13 1.35 1.29
N ALA A 125 16.84 0.14 0.81
CA ALA A 125 17.65 -0.56 -0.17
C ALA A 125 17.77 0.25 -1.49
N LEU A 126 16.83 1.14 -1.83
CA LEU A 126 16.93 2.03 -3.00
C LEU A 126 18.14 2.97 -2.97
N SER A 127 18.72 3.20 -1.79
CA SER A 127 19.94 4.01 -1.64
C SER A 127 21.24 3.24 -1.87
N VAL A 128 21.15 1.91 -2.04
CA VAL A 128 22.28 1.02 -2.27
C VAL A 128 22.24 0.53 -3.72
N ASN A 129 23.38 0.55 -4.42
CA ASN A 129 23.45 0.07 -5.80
C ASN A 129 23.08 -1.43 -5.88
N GLY A 130 22.32 -1.80 -6.92
CA GLY A 130 22.03 -3.21 -7.27
C GLY A 130 20.74 -3.79 -6.68
N THR A 131 19.80 -2.97 -6.20
CA THR A 131 18.51 -3.49 -5.71
C THR A 131 17.50 -3.67 -6.82
N SER A 132 16.69 -4.72 -6.72
CA SER A 132 15.60 -5.00 -7.66
C SER A 132 14.46 -3.98 -7.61
N LEU A 133 14.53 -3.00 -6.70
CA LEU A 133 13.55 -1.93 -6.56
C LEU A 133 13.98 -0.64 -7.28
N ALA A 134 15.26 -0.47 -7.62
CA ALA A 134 15.81 0.78 -8.17
C ALA A 134 15.10 1.23 -9.46
N ASP A 135 14.68 0.28 -10.30
CA ASP A 135 13.94 0.55 -11.54
C ASP A 135 12.40 0.50 -11.36
N LYS A 136 11.92 0.25 -10.14
CA LYS A 136 10.49 0.09 -9.80
C LYS A 136 9.94 1.26 -9.01
N LEU A 137 10.77 1.87 -8.18
CA LEU A 137 10.43 2.98 -7.31
C LEU A 137 11.36 4.14 -7.60
N ALA A 138 10.84 5.36 -7.46
CA ALA A 138 11.63 6.57 -7.68
C ALA A 138 12.76 6.65 -6.64
N ALA A 139 14.00 6.33 -7.05
CA ALA A 139 15.17 6.30 -6.19
C ALA A 139 15.47 7.66 -5.52
N GLU A 140 16.35 7.62 -4.51
CA GLU A 140 16.83 8.79 -3.73
C GLU A 140 15.77 9.57 -2.93
N ASN A 141 14.50 9.20 -3.03
CA ASN A 141 13.43 9.72 -2.18
C ASN A 141 13.35 8.96 -0.86
N PHE A 142 12.54 9.47 0.07
CA PHE A 142 12.36 8.86 1.39
C PHE A 142 10.91 8.82 1.83
N ASN A 143 10.65 8.04 2.88
CA ASN A 143 9.35 7.91 3.52
C ASN A 143 8.22 7.48 2.54
N TYR A 144 8.46 6.52 1.65
CA TYR A 144 7.44 6.10 0.68
C TYR A 144 6.15 5.63 1.38
N ARG A 145 4.99 6.08 0.90
CA ARG A 145 3.67 5.72 1.44
C ARG A 145 2.76 5.15 0.38
N HIS A 146 1.94 4.19 0.77
CA HIS A 146 0.81 3.70 -0.03
C HIS A 146 -0.18 4.84 -0.31
N VAL A 147 -0.64 4.92 -1.54
CA VAL A 147 -1.84 5.69 -1.92
C VAL A 147 -2.99 4.72 -2.18
N ASP A 148 -2.71 3.72 -3.01
CA ASP A 148 -3.57 2.59 -3.27
C ASP A 148 -2.78 1.37 -3.79
N LEU A 149 -3.40 0.20 -3.74
CA LEU A 149 -2.82 -1.07 -4.15
C LEU A 149 -3.85 -1.86 -4.97
N ALA A 150 -3.41 -2.51 -6.03
CA ALA A 150 -4.17 -3.55 -6.71
C ALA A 150 -3.32 -4.81 -6.88
N VAL A 151 -3.98 -5.96 -6.98
CA VAL A 151 -3.35 -7.26 -7.21
C VAL A 151 -3.77 -7.77 -8.58
N ASN A 152 -2.81 -8.25 -9.36
CA ASN A 152 -3.04 -8.97 -10.60
C ASN A 152 -2.43 -10.36 -10.51
N LEU A 153 -3.24 -11.38 -10.74
CA LEU A 153 -2.81 -12.77 -10.83
C LEU A 153 -2.51 -13.07 -12.30
N VAL A 154 -1.26 -13.45 -12.57
CA VAL A 154 -0.75 -13.69 -13.91
C VAL A 154 -0.81 -15.18 -14.20
N GLY A 155 -1.31 -15.54 -15.38
CA GLY A 155 -1.46 -16.92 -15.84
C GLY A 155 -2.65 -17.09 -16.76
N THR A 156 -2.52 -17.94 -17.77
CA THR A 156 -3.57 -18.18 -18.78
C THR A 156 -4.65 -19.12 -18.26
N GLY A 157 -5.93 -18.78 -18.43
CA GLY A 157 -7.04 -19.62 -17.99
C GLY A 157 -7.06 -19.83 -16.47
N LEU A 158 -6.58 -18.84 -15.70
CA LEU A 158 -6.59 -18.85 -14.24
C LEU A 158 -8.00 -19.00 -13.67
N ARG A 159 -9.00 -18.54 -14.43
CA ARG A 159 -10.41 -18.67 -14.12
C ARG A 159 -11.10 -19.48 -15.24
N SER A 160 -11.80 -20.55 -14.88
CA SER A 160 -12.61 -21.35 -15.80
C SER A 160 -14.02 -21.51 -15.23
N CYS A 161 -15.02 -21.28 -16.06
CA CYS A 161 -16.43 -21.40 -15.69
C CYS A 161 -17.06 -22.72 -16.15
N ASP A 162 -16.25 -23.66 -16.63
CA ASP A 162 -16.73 -24.93 -17.21
C ASP A 162 -17.43 -25.81 -16.16
N GLU A 163 -16.94 -25.76 -14.91
CA GLU A 163 -17.51 -26.51 -13.79
C GLU A 163 -18.71 -25.81 -13.13
N ASN A 164 -18.87 -24.49 -13.32
CA ASN A 164 -19.96 -23.72 -12.74
C ASN A 164 -20.31 -22.50 -13.62
N PRO A 165 -21.04 -22.70 -14.73
CA PRO A 165 -21.28 -21.68 -15.74
C PRO A 165 -22.42 -20.73 -15.33
N THR A 166 -22.26 -20.03 -14.21
CA THR A 166 -23.19 -18.97 -13.82
C THR A 166 -22.87 -17.67 -14.56
N PRO A 167 -23.86 -16.80 -14.84
CA PRO A 167 -23.60 -15.47 -15.38
C PRO A 167 -22.56 -14.69 -14.58
N ASP A 168 -22.58 -14.82 -13.24
CA ASP A 168 -21.64 -14.20 -12.32
C ASP A 168 -20.20 -14.70 -12.50
N CYS A 169 -20.03 -15.96 -12.96
CA CYS A 169 -18.71 -16.52 -13.22
C CYS A 169 -18.01 -15.77 -14.36
N TYR A 170 -18.75 -15.51 -15.45
CA TYR A 170 -18.27 -14.79 -16.63
C TYR A 170 -18.24 -13.27 -16.46
N ALA A 171 -19.16 -12.71 -15.66
CA ALA A 171 -19.24 -11.28 -15.42
C ALA A 171 -18.11 -10.73 -14.53
N ASN A 172 -17.50 -11.58 -13.69
CA ASN A 172 -16.46 -11.18 -12.76
C ASN A 172 -15.11 -11.82 -13.10
N GLY A 173 -14.26 -11.10 -13.83
CA GLY A 173 -12.86 -11.47 -14.11
C GLY A 173 -11.92 -11.27 -12.92
N THR A 174 -12.37 -11.63 -11.71
CA THR A 174 -11.61 -11.39 -10.48
C THR A 174 -11.62 -12.60 -9.55
N LEU A 175 -10.55 -12.74 -8.78
CA LEU A 175 -10.44 -13.70 -7.67
C LEU A 175 -10.31 -12.98 -6.34
N GLU A 176 -10.81 -13.60 -5.28
CA GLU A 176 -10.80 -13.01 -3.95
C GLU A 176 -9.43 -13.23 -3.27
N TYR A 177 -8.91 -12.20 -2.59
CA TYR A 177 -7.63 -12.27 -1.89
C TYR A 177 -7.62 -11.49 -0.57
N ASP A 178 -6.68 -11.83 0.30
CA ASP A 178 -6.24 -11.00 1.43
C ASP A 178 -4.77 -10.60 1.24
N ILE A 179 -4.43 -9.38 1.64
CA ILE A 179 -3.05 -8.94 1.86
C ILE A 179 -2.92 -8.42 3.29
N VAL A 180 -1.94 -8.94 4.01
CA VAL A 180 -1.51 -8.41 5.31
C VAL A 180 -0.19 -7.66 5.12
N HIS A 181 -0.09 -6.46 5.67
CA HIS A 181 1.10 -5.60 5.67
C HIS A 181 1.53 -5.28 7.11
N GLU A 182 2.64 -5.85 7.51
CA GLU A 182 3.27 -5.66 8.82
C GLU A 182 4.38 -4.62 8.70
N ALA A 183 4.20 -3.47 9.35
CA ALA A 183 5.11 -2.31 9.28
C ALA A 183 5.62 -1.93 10.67
N ASN A 184 6.29 -2.90 11.30
CA ASN A 184 6.90 -2.71 12.61
C ASN A 184 8.32 -2.18 12.42
N GLN A 185 8.74 -1.19 13.20
CA GLN A 185 10.10 -0.63 13.19
C GLN A 185 10.51 0.06 11.87
N VAL A 186 9.57 0.70 11.18
CA VAL A 186 9.86 1.43 9.94
C VAL A 186 10.59 2.73 10.21
N GLY A 187 11.72 2.94 9.55
CA GLY A 187 12.49 4.19 9.63
C GLY A 187 11.83 5.31 8.83
N ILE A 188 11.40 6.36 9.50
CA ILE A 188 10.87 7.57 8.88
C ILE A 188 11.87 8.71 9.10
N VAL A 189 12.35 9.28 7.99
CA VAL A 189 13.32 10.37 7.91
C VAL A 189 12.64 11.70 8.19
N GLY A 190 13.02 12.32 9.30
CA GLY A 190 12.53 13.64 9.71
C GLY A 190 13.12 14.79 8.91
N TYR A 191 12.62 16.01 9.19
CA TYR A 191 13.17 17.25 8.64
C TYR A 191 14.65 17.45 8.98
N ASP A 192 15.07 17.00 10.15
CA ASP A 192 16.46 16.98 10.61
C ASP A 192 17.32 15.92 9.91
N ARG A 193 16.76 15.20 8.92
CA ARG A 193 17.38 14.12 8.16
C ARG A 193 17.73 12.88 8.98
N GLU A 194 17.30 12.84 10.24
CA GLU A 194 17.46 11.68 11.10
C GLU A 194 16.29 10.71 10.88
N ALA A 195 16.63 9.44 10.69
CA ALA A 195 15.66 8.36 10.61
C ALA A 195 15.25 7.93 12.03
N ARG A 196 13.96 8.01 12.32
CA ARG A 196 13.38 7.50 13.57
C ARG A 196 12.50 6.31 13.27
N ARG A 197 12.57 5.27 14.10
CA ARG A 197 11.75 4.07 13.93
C ARG A 197 10.37 4.27 14.52
N PHE A 198 9.35 3.86 13.77
CA PHE A 198 7.95 3.89 14.18
C PHE A 198 7.34 2.50 13.99
N ASP A 199 6.38 2.18 14.85
CA ASP A 199 5.58 0.99 14.74
C ASP A 199 4.20 1.37 14.18
N PHE A 200 3.89 0.90 12.97
CA PHE A 200 2.57 1.09 12.35
C PHE A 200 1.67 -0.14 12.54
N GLY A 201 2.15 -1.18 13.22
CA GLY A 201 1.45 -2.44 13.44
C GLY A 201 1.11 -3.17 12.15
N GLU A 202 -0.01 -3.89 12.20
CA GLU A 202 -0.58 -4.61 11.06
C GLU A 202 -1.67 -3.77 10.37
N GLY A 203 -1.60 -3.69 9.05
CA GLY A 203 -2.71 -3.28 8.19
C GLY A 203 -3.10 -4.42 7.26
N ALA A 204 -4.37 -4.48 6.84
CA ALA A 204 -4.82 -5.55 5.97
C ALA A 204 -5.84 -5.07 4.94
N ILE A 205 -5.76 -5.64 3.74
CA ILE A 205 -6.86 -5.69 2.77
C ILE A 205 -7.50 -7.06 2.93
N ARG A 206 -8.79 -7.08 3.23
CA ARG A 206 -9.58 -8.31 3.39
C ARG A 206 -10.58 -8.45 2.25
N HIS A 207 -10.73 -9.65 1.72
CA HIS A 207 -11.68 -9.97 0.66
C HIS A 207 -11.58 -9.01 -0.55
N GLY A 208 -10.35 -8.67 -0.92
CA GLY A 208 -10.06 -7.85 -2.09
C GLY A 208 -10.33 -8.58 -3.40
N LYS A 209 -10.46 -7.82 -4.50
CA LYS A 209 -10.65 -8.37 -5.85
C LYS A 209 -9.36 -8.26 -6.64
N ALA A 210 -8.69 -9.38 -6.86
CA ALA A 210 -7.51 -9.47 -7.71
C ALA A 210 -7.95 -9.61 -9.16
N LEU A 211 -7.30 -8.88 -10.06
CA LEU A 211 -7.45 -9.05 -11.50
C LEU A 211 -6.91 -10.42 -11.91
N THR A 212 -7.53 -11.03 -12.92
CA THR A 212 -7.01 -12.21 -13.62
C THR A 212 -6.79 -11.86 -15.08
N ALA A 213 -5.94 -10.87 -15.34
CA ALA A 213 -5.77 -10.30 -16.69
C ALA A 213 -5.03 -11.24 -17.66
N GLU A 214 -4.58 -12.41 -17.19
CA GLU A 214 -3.80 -13.41 -17.93
C GLU A 214 -2.44 -12.93 -18.46
N ARG A 215 -2.08 -11.69 -18.16
CA ARG A 215 -0.81 -11.05 -18.52
C ARG A 215 -0.37 -10.07 -17.44
N TYR A 216 0.88 -9.66 -17.49
CA TYR A 216 1.36 -8.53 -16.72
C TYR A 216 0.69 -7.23 -17.20
N LEU A 217 0.37 -6.36 -16.25
CA LEU A 217 0.03 -4.97 -16.50
C LEU A 217 1.32 -4.17 -16.73
N THR A 218 1.28 -3.27 -17.70
CA THR A 218 2.45 -2.50 -18.14
C THR A 218 2.81 -1.36 -17.19
N LEU A 219 4.07 -0.92 -17.22
CA LEU A 219 4.55 0.28 -16.55
C LEU A 219 5.43 1.10 -17.51
N PRO A 220 4.99 2.28 -18.01
CA PRO A 220 3.74 2.96 -17.71
C PRO A 220 2.51 2.16 -18.17
N LEU A 221 1.38 2.42 -17.52
CA LEU A 221 0.12 1.73 -17.82
C LEU A 221 -0.38 2.10 -19.20
N SER A 222 -0.62 1.10 -20.05
CA SER A 222 -1.41 1.26 -21.26
C SER A 222 -2.85 1.70 -20.93
N GLY A 223 -3.54 2.29 -21.90
CA GLY A 223 -4.96 2.67 -21.74
C GLY A 223 -5.86 1.46 -21.40
N ALA A 224 -5.56 0.29 -21.96
CA ALA A 224 -6.25 -0.96 -21.63
C ALA A 224 -6.03 -1.38 -20.17
N ASP A 225 -4.79 -1.27 -19.67
CA ASP A 225 -4.46 -1.60 -18.27
C ASP A 225 -5.09 -0.62 -17.28
N THR A 226 -5.16 0.65 -17.66
CA THR A 226 -5.84 1.68 -16.86
C THR A 226 -7.33 1.37 -16.75
N SER A 227 -7.97 0.91 -17.84
CA SER A 227 -9.37 0.50 -17.81
C SER A 227 -9.60 -0.69 -16.87
N LEU A 228 -8.70 -1.68 -16.84
CA LEU A 228 -8.81 -2.82 -15.91
C LEU A 228 -8.72 -2.37 -14.45
N LEU A 229 -7.77 -1.49 -14.13
CA LEU A 229 -7.61 -0.96 -12.77
C LEU A 229 -8.77 -0.04 -12.33
N SER A 230 -9.48 0.58 -13.28
CA SER A 230 -10.65 1.42 -12.99
C SER A 230 -11.89 0.65 -12.51
N GLY A 231 -11.86 -0.70 -12.59
CA GLY A 231 -12.96 -1.55 -12.16
C GLY A 231 -13.29 -1.41 -10.67
N THR A 232 -14.59 -1.47 -10.35
CA THR A 232 -15.07 -1.28 -8.97
C THR A 232 -14.50 -2.32 -8.00
N GLY A 233 -13.75 -1.83 -7.02
CA GLY A 233 -13.18 -2.64 -5.94
C GLY A 233 -11.90 -3.38 -6.31
N ILE A 234 -11.31 -3.11 -7.47
CA ILE A 234 -9.98 -3.62 -7.88
C ILE A 234 -8.88 -2.90 -7.10
N THR A 235 -8.87 -1.56 -7.17
CA THR A 235 -7.94 -0.73 -6.41
C THR A 235 -8.42 -0.56 -4.97
N LYS A 236 -7.50 -0.77 -4.04
CA LYS A 236 -7.71 -0.83 -2.59
C LYS A 236 -6.95 0.28 -1.89
N THR A 237 -7.60 0.92 -0.91
CA THR A 237 -7.10 2.12 -0.23
C THR A 237 -6.89 1.90 1.27
N GLU A 238 -7.13 0.68 1.75
CA GLU A 238 -7.07 0.29 3.16
C GLU A 238 -5.66 0.45 3.75
N LEU A 239 -4.63 0.34 2.91
CA LEU A 239 -3.24 0.59 3.31
C LEU A 239 -2.79 2.04 3.12
N ARG A 240 -3.66 2.94 2.65
CA ARG A 240 -3.30 4.34 2.33
C ARG A 240 -2.63 5.04 3.51
N GLY A 241 -1.53 5.72 3.24
CA GLY A 241 -0.74 6.46 4.23
C GLY A 241 0.21 5.59 5.05
N ARG A 242 0.05 4.27 5.06
CA ARG A 242 1.04 3.35 5.65
C ARG A 242 2.35 3.42 4.86
N PRO A 243 3.51 3.20 5.50
CA PRO A 243 4.77 3.13 4.78
C PRO A 243 4.74 2.00 3.74
N LEU A 244 5.47 2.14 2.64
CA LEU A 244 5.69 1.01 1.73
C LEU A 244 6.57 -0.06 2.38
N ASP A 245 7.51 0.36 3.23
CA ASP A 245 8.36 -0.56 3.97
C ASP A 245 7.55 -1.53 4.81
N GLY A 246 7.99 -2.78 4.83
CA GLY A 246 7.41 -3.80 5.70
C GLY A 246 7.36 -5.18 5.06
N ARG A 247 6.70 -6.08 5.76
CA ARG A 247 6.48 -7.46 5.32
C ARG A 247 5.05 -7.60 4.83
N TYR A 248 4.89 -8.31 3.73
CA TYR A 248 3.60 -8.54 3.11
C TYR A 248 3.33 -10.03 2.98
N ARG A 249 2.10 -10.42 3.30
CA ARG A 249 1.63 -11.79 3.15
C ARG A 249 0.37 -11.80 2.31
N VAL A 250 0.38 -12.62 1.25
CA VAL A 250 -0.75 -12.78 0.34
C VAL A 250 -1.47 -14.09 0.62
N ARG A 251 -2.79 -14.03 0.57
CA ARG A 251 -3.69 -15.19 0.59
C ARG A 251 -4.65 -15.06 -0.59
N ILE A 252 -4.84 -16.13 -1.35
CA ILE A 252 -5.78 -16.21 -2.47
C ILE A 252 -6.86 -17.23 -2.10
N TYR A 253 -8.12 -16.81 -2.11
CA TYR A 253 -9.22 -17.70 -1.77
C TYR A 253 -9.49 -18.68 -2.91
N GLU A 254 -9.72 -19.94 -2.53
CA GLU A 254 -10.15 -20.95 -3.47
C GLU A 254 -11.60 -20.69 -3.88
N SER A 255 -11.88 -20.92 -5.15
CA SER A 255 -13.23 -20.90 -5.70
C SER A 255 -13.35 -22.00 -6.76
N PRO A 256 -14.56 -22.50 -7.07
CA PRO A 256 -14.73 -23.48 -8.14
C PRO A 256 -14.14 -23.03 -9.48
N ALA A 257 -14.11 -21.72 -9.72
CA ALA A 257 -13.57 -21.17 -10.96
C ALA A 257 -12.03 -21.08 -10.99
N LEU A 258 -11.35 -21.16 -9.84
CA LEU A 258 -9.90 -21.01 -9.77
C LEU A 258 -9.19 -22.27 -10.30
N ARG A 259 -8.32 -22.09 -11.29
CA ARG A 259 -7.37 -23.09 -11.77
C ARG A 259 -5.98 -22.80 -11.20
N TRP A 260 -5.72 -23.23 -9.96
CA TRP A 260 -4.46 -22.93 -9.27
C TRP A 260 -3.21 -23.38 -10.03
N SER A 261 -3.29 -24.49 -10.77
CA SER A 261 -2.20 -24.99 -11.63
C SER A 261 -1.72 -23.99 -12.68
N ASN A 262 -2.57 -23.03 -13.04
CA ASN A 262 -2.33 -22.06 -14.10
C ASN A 262 -1.76 -20.74 -13.56
N LEU A 263 -1.57 -20.59 -12.24
CA LEU A 263 -0.95 -19.40 -11.67
C LEU A 263 0.54 -19.36 -12.00
N GLU A 264 0.97 -18.36 -12.73
CA GLU A 264 2.36 -18.15 -13.15
C GLU A 264 3.08 -17.11 -12.29
N ASP A 265 2.39 -16.03 -11.93
CA ASP A 265 2.96 -14.95 -11.12
C ASP A 265 1.88 -14.14 -10.37
N ILE A 266 2.31 -13.33 -9.41
CA ILE A 266 1.48 -12.36 -8.70
C ILE A 266 2.13 -10.99 -8.82
N GLN A 267 1.45 -10.08 -9.50
CA GLN A 267 1.89 -8.71 -9.68
C GLN A 267 1.15 -7.78 -8.72
N LEU A 268 1.90 -6.94 -8.01
CA LEU A 268 1.37 -5.87 -7.17
C LEU A 268 1.50 -4.54 -7.87
N MET A 269 0.38 -3.86 -8.06
CA MET A 269 0.32 -2.53 -8.62
C MET A 269 0.16 -1.54 -7.49
N ILE A 270 1.25 -0.88 -7.13
CA ILE A 270 1.28 0.03 -5.99
C ILE A 270 1.33 1.45 -6.51
N ARG A 271 0.28 2.24 -6.24
CA ARG A 271 0.38 3.69 -6.34
C ARG A 271 0.95 4.20 -5.02
N TYR A 272 2.01 4.98 -5.12
CA TYR A 272 2.71 5.48 -3.95
C TYR A 272 3.02 6.96 -4.07
N ARG A 273 3.36 7.53 -2.93
CA ARG A 273 3.94 8.87 -2.80
C ARG A 273 5.21 8.77 -1.96
N TYR A 274 6.04 9.79 -2.03
CA TYR A 274 7.28 9.87 -1.27
C TYR A 274 7.58 11.32 -0.96
N TRP A 275 8.59 11.52 -0.12
CA TRP A 275 9.21 12.81 0.11
C TRP A 275 10.46 12.93 -0.74
N SER A 276 10.55 14.02 -1.51
CA SER A 276 11.74 14.33 -2.29
C SER A 276 12.79 15.01 -1.43
N ARG A 277 14.07 14.71 -1.71
CA ARG A 277 15.18 15.49 -1.15
C ARG A 277 15.11 16.90 -1.73
N VAL A 278 14.82 17.89 -0.89
CA VAL A 278 14.99 19.29 -1.27
C VAL A 278 16.49 19.57 -1.18
N THR A 279 17.14 19.71 -2.33
CA THR A 279 18.42 20.41 -2.42
C THR A 279 18.11 21.87 -2.13
N SER A 280 18.54 22.37 -0.97
CA SER A 280 18.57 23.82 -0.77
C SER A 280 19.38 24.41 -1.92
N PRO A 281 18.89 25.43 -2.65
CA PRO A 281 19.73 26.13 -3.60
C PRO A 281 20.97 26.56 -2.85
N THR A 282 22.13 26.19 -3.38
CA THR A 282 23.41 26.67 -2.87
C THR A 282 23.33 28.20 -2.83
N PRO A 283 23.59 28.83 -1.67
CA PRO A 283 23.54 30.29 -1.56
C PRO A 283 24.51 30.95 -2.55
#